data_AF-A0A9W9CL02-F1
#
_entry.id   AF-A0A9W9CL02-F1
#
_cell.length_a   1.000
_cell.length_b   1.000
_cell.length_c   1.000
_cell.angle_alpha   90.00
_cell.angle_beta   90.00
_cell.angle_gamma   90.00
#
_symmetry.space_group_name_H-M   'P 1'
#
loop_
_entity.id
_entity.type
_entity.pdbx_description
1 polymer ?
#
loop_
_entity_poly.entity_id
_entity_poly.type
_entity_poly.pdbx_seq_one_letter_code
_entity_poly.pdbx_strand_id
1 'polypeptide(L)'
;MFSSKAKSSSPAYAPLALHDDGEESIATHEKRSSSSSEDDHSVPLLEASDNLRALAPSKSPQLPKLILYFSLALGLLSAVNVFLLPATLSKYQAYPFSDSELEALPYGDARLGLDRAAKMIPPPQVYHHAWPDRIARVSRKLKSAVWGQGVQVYVTVEDSTIMRFPIPSAGVNACALSWQPPPEFSARAKDLTTKGDITEIEVWQLIAPSATSATVYSTMDELDYDTLSYSTLPVRGELLGVLDLTAEPNSTTLEFVCPSEAESLTVEMRCQRVACHVSFMQIDMAPRFGFELVRRRE
;
A
#
# COMPACT_ATOMS: atom_id res chain seq x y z
N MET A 1 34.29 8.62 42.14
CA MET A 1 32.88 8.25 42.41
C MET A 1 32.13 8.26 41.08
N PHE A 2 31.49 7.12 40.80
CA PHE A 2 30.45 6.81 39.80
C PHE A 2 30.69 7.05 38.29
N SER A 3 31.18 5.97 37.69
CA SER A 3 30.75 5.45 36.38
C SER A 3 29.24 5.19 36.37
N SER A 4 28.56 5.50 35.26
CA SER A 4 27.37 4.76 34.85
C SER A 4 27.32 4.61 33.32
N LYS A 5 27.39 3.34 32.92
CA LYS A 5 26.92 2.79 31.64
C LYS A 5 25.39 2.94 31.55
N ALA A 6 24.89 3.39 30.42
CA ALA A 6 23.55 3.03 29.90
C ALA A 6 23.67 3.02 28.37
N LYS A 7 24.00 1.88 27.75
CA LYS A 7 23.14 0.78 27.31
C LYS A 7 22.09 1.21 26.26
N SER A 8 22.47 0.91 25.03
CA SER A 8 21.64 0.72 23.82
C SER A 8 20.34 -0.02 24.10
N SER A 9 19.22 0.48 23.54
CA SER A 9 18.07 -0.34 23.16
C SER A 9 17.20 0.39 22.14
N SER A 10 17.41 0.13 20.86
CA SER A 10 16.33 -0.11 19.89
C SER A 10 16.40 -1.60 19.51
N PRO A 11 15.33 -2.26 19.01
CA PRO A 11 14.09 -1.69 18.45
C PRO A 11 12.81 -2.30 19.07
N ALA A 12 11.70 -1.57 18.97
CA ALA A 12 10.37 -2.19 19.10
C ALA A 12 9.52 -1.71 17.93
N TYR A 13 9.38 -2.57 16.94
CA TYR A 13 8.42 -2.46 15.85
C TYR A 13 7.01 -2.25 16.40
N ALA A 14 6.25 -1.33 15.81
CA ALA A 14 4.80 -1.31 15.87
C ALA A 14 4.26 -1.35 14.43
N PRO A 15 3.84 -2.51 13.90
CA PRO A 15 3.12 -2.55 12.64
C PRO A 15 1.71 -1.98 12.86
N LEU A 16 1.35 -0.94 12.10
CA LEU A 16 -0.04 -0.52 11.98
C LEU A 16 -0.76 -1.43 10.98
N ALA A 17 -1.89 -1.97 11.42
CA ALA A 17 -2.73 -2.88 10.68
C ALA A 17 -3.26 -2.23 9.39
N LEU A 18 -3.13 -2.96 8.30
CA LEU A 18 -3.75 -2.66 7.01
C LEU A 18 -5.11 -3.35 7.02
N HIS A 19 -6.18 -2.57 7.14
CA HIS A 19 -7.55 -3.04 6.95
C HIS A 19 -8.19 -2.13 5.91
N ASP A 20 -8.30 -2.66 4.69
CA ASP A 20 -9.35 -2.28 3.75
C ASP A 20 -9.85 -3.60 3.14
N ASP A 21 -10.97 -4.08 3.68
CA ASP A 21 -11.72 -5.21 3.16
C ASP A 21 -12.62 -4.68 2.03
N GLY A 22 -12.13 -4.80 0.80
CA GLY A 22 -12.95 -4.70 -0.41
C GLY A 22 -13.18 -6.09 -0.99
N GLU A 23 -14.24 -6.77 -0.54
CA GLU A 23 -14.79 -7.94 -1.21
C GLU A 23 -15.20 -7.57 -2.65
N GLU A 24 -14.62 -8.22 -3.66
CA GLU A 24 -15.42 -8.65 -4.82
C GLU A 24 -14.89 -9.98 -5.36
N SER A 25 -15.70 -11.01 -5.14
CA SER A 25 -15.55 -12.37 -5.62
C SER A 25 -15.94 -12.45 -7.10
N ILE A 26 -15.05 -12.91 -7.98
CA ILE A 26 -15.45 -13.73 -9.14
C ILE A 26 -14.45 -14.88 -9.34
N ALA A 27 -14.99 -16.09 -9.23
CA ALA A 27 -14.38 -17.38 -9.51
C ALA A 27 -13.93 -17.53 -10.97
N THR A 28 -12.86 -18.30 -11.23
CA THR A 28 -12.97 -19.64 -11.88
C THR A 28 -11.62 -20.27 -12.24
N HIS A 29 -11.55 -21.58 -11.97
CA HIS A 29 -10.80 -22.63 -12.67
C HIS A 29 -9.26 -22.73 -12.55
N GLU A 30 -8.84 -23.60 -11.62
CA GLU A 30 -7.67 -24.46 -11.78
C GLU A 30 -7.84 -25.37 -13.01
N LYS A 31 -6.78 -25.47 -13.85
CA LYS A 31 -6.63 -26.59 -14.78
C LYS A 31 -5.23 -27.21 -14.64
N ARG A 32 -5.29 -28.42 -14.12
CA ARG A 32 -4.28 -29.45 -13.89
C ARG A 32 -3.40 -29.73 -15.13
N SER A 33 -2.11 -29.88 -14.88
CA SER A 33 -1.12 -30.52 -15.74
C SER A 33 -1.44 -32.01 -15.94
N SER A 34 -1.45 -32.51 -17.18
CA SER A 34 -0.66 -33.68 -17.66
C SER A 34 -1.16 -34.26 -18.99
N SER A 35 -0.18 -34.45 -19.88
CA SER A 35 0.05 -35.57 -20.82
C SER A 35 -0.92 -35.86 -22.00
N SER A 36 -0.42 -35.48 -23.18
CA SER A 36 -0.19 -36.28 -24.40
C SER A 36 -1.36 -37.03 -25.07
N SER A 37 -1.71 -36.51 -26.24
CA SER A 37 -2.45 -37.08 -27.37
C SER A 37 -1.77 -36.46 -28.63
N GLU A 38 -1.60 -37.02 -29.82
CA GLU A 38 -1.96 -38.26 -30.53
C GLU A 38 -0.87 -38.50 -31.61
N ASP A 39 -1.14 -39.45 -32.52
CA ASP A 39 -0.49 -39.79 -33.81
C ASP A 39 0.28 -41.12 -33.77
N ASP A 40 0.11 -42.08 -34.69
CA ASP A 40 -0.90 -42.36 -35.71
C ASP A 40 -0.60 -43.79 -36.24
N HIS A 41 -1.52 -44.34 -37.05
CA HIS A 41 -1.38 -45.49 -37.97
C HIS A 41 -2.10 -46.82 -37.64
N SER A 42 -3.17 -46.99 -38.41
CA SER A 42 -4.01 -48.14 -38.74
C SER A 42 -3.33 -49.39 -39.29
N VAL A 43 -3.95 -50.57 -39.07
CA VAL A 43 -4.58 -51.47 -40.09
C VAL A 43 -5.14 -52.73 -39.39
N PRO A 44 -6.33 -53.25 -39.77
CA PRO A 44 -7.00 -54.36 -39.08
C PRO A 44 -6.74 -55.71 -39.76
N LEU A 45 -6.71 -56.80 -38.98
CA LEU A 45 -6.85 -58.15 -39.52
C LEU A 45 -7.56 -59.07 -38.52
N LEU A 46 -8.75 -59.52 -38.94
CA LEU A 46 -9.51 -60.60 -38.33
C LEU A 46 -8.76 -61.91 -38.56
N GLU A 47 -8.48 -62.66 -37.50
CA GLU A 47 -8.25 -64.09 -37.62
C GLU A 47 -8.86 -64.81 -36.42
N ALA A 48 -9.81 -65.69 -36.74
CA ALA A 48 -10.56 -66.51 -35.82
C ALA A 48 -9.70 -67.69 -35.33
N SER A 49 -9.85 -68.06 -34.07
CA SER A 49 -9.55 -69.42 -33.62
C SER A 49 -10.35 -69.74 -32.36
N ASP A 50 -11.48 -70.41 -32.56
CA ASP A 50 -12.10 -71.24 -31.55
C ASP A 50 -11.14 -72.33 -31.06
N ASN A 51 -11.10 -72.61 -29.76
CA ASN A 51 -11.41 -73.94 -29.18
C ASN A 51 -11.18 -74.00 -27.66
N LEU A 52 -12.31 -74.20 -26.94
CA LEU A 52 -12.58 -75.18 -25.87
C LEU A 52 -11.35 -75.74 -25.11
N ARG A 53 -11.29 -75.76 -23.77
CA ARG A 53 -12.25 -76.41 -22.84
C ARG A 53 -11.79 -76.20 -21.39
N ALA A 54 -12.76 -76.30 -20.48
CA ALA A 54 -12.67 -76.90 -19.14
C ALA A 54 -12.63 -76.01 -17.87
N LEU A 55 -13.77 -76.04 -17.17
CA LEU A 55 -13.97 -76.17 -15.72
C LEU A 55 -13.45 -75.06 -14.76
N ALA A 56 -14.37 -74.25 -14.25
CA ALA A 56 -14.91 -74.38 -12.88
C ALA A 56 -15.82 -73.17 -12.51
N PRO A 57 -17.04 -73.37 -11.96
CA PRO A 57 -17.83 -72.29 -11.41
C PRO A 57 -17.49 -72.13 -9.92
N SER A 58 -16.61 -71.20 -9.57
CA SER A 58 -16.33 -70.88 -8.17
C SER A 58 -16.74 -69.45 -7.83
N LYS A 59 -17.93 -69.35 -7.21
CA LYS A 59 -18.41 -68.35 -6.26
C LYS A 59 -17.55 -67.08 -6.08
N SER A 60 -18.12 -65.92 -6.42
CA SER A 60 -18.44 -64.89 -5.42
C SER A 60 -19.22 -63.69 -6.03
N PRO A 61 -20.54 -63.57 -5.80
CA PRO A 61 -21.30 -62.38 -6.18
C PRO A 61 -21.42 -61.36 -5.03
N GLN A 62 -20.63 -61.49 -3.96
CA GLN A 62 -20.82 -60.72 -2.71
C GLN A 62 -19.86 -59.55 -2.50
N LEU A 63 -18.67 -59.55 -3.13
CA LEU A 63 -17.68 -58.49 -2.95
C LEU A 63 -18.11 -57.09 -3.45
N PRO A 64 -18.78 -56.93 -4.63
CA PRO A 64 -19.15 -55.59 -5.10
C PRO A 64 -20.32 -54.99 -4.31
N LYS A 65 -21.21 -55.82 -3.76
CA LYS A 65 -22.31 -55.36 -2.90
C LYS A 65 -21.79 -54.85 -1.55
N LEU A 66 -20.82 -55.54 -0.96
CA LEU A 66 -20.22 -55.14 0.33
C LEU A 66 -19.49 -53.79 0.23
N ILE A 67 -18.77 -53.56 -0.87
CA ILE A 67 -18.10 -52.28 -1.15
C ILE A 67 -19.12 -51.15 -1.37
N LEU A 68 -20.23 -51.43 -2.06
CA LEU A 68 -21.34 -50.47 -2.21
C LEU A 68 -22.01 -50.14 -0.87
N TYR A 69 -22.24 -51.13 0.00
CA TYR A 69 -22.78 -50.87 1.34
C TYR A 69 -21.81 -50.10 2.23
N PHE A 70 -20.51 -50.40 2.14
CA PHE A 70 -19.49 -49.66 2.90
C PHE A 70 -19.35 -48.20 2.43
N SER A 71 -19.35 -47.97 1.12
CA SER A 71 -19.29 -46.61 0.56
C SER A 71 -20.55 -45.81 0.86
N LEU A 72 -21.74 -46.43 0.80
CA LEU A 72 -22.99 -45.81 1.23
C LEU A 72 -22.97 -45.48 2.73
N ALA A 73 -22.53 -46.40 3.57
CA ALA A 73 -22.44 -46.19 5.02
C ALA A 73 -21.45 -45.06 5.35
N LEU A 74 -20.30 -45.02 4.68
CA LEU A 74 -19.29 -43.97 4.86
C LEU A 74 -19.82 -42.61 4.38
N GLY A 75 -20.54 -42.57 3.26
CA GLY A 75 -21.20 -41.36 2.75
C GLY A 75 -22.28 -40.85 3.70
N LEU A 76 -23.08 -41.74 4.29
CA LEU A 76 -24.08 -41.39 5.29
C LEU A 76 -23.44 -40.87 6.58
N LEU A 77 -22.37 -41.52 7.07
CA LEU A 77 -21.61 -41.06 8.24
C LEU A 77 -20.99 -39.67 8.00
N SER A 78 -20.46 -39.43 6.80
CA SER A 78 -19.92 -38.13 6.41
C SER A 78 -21.02 -37.06 6.34
N ALA A 79 -22.15 -37.36 5.71
CA ALA A 79 -23.29 -36.44 5.63
C ALA A 79 -23.86 -36.10 7.02
N VAL A 80 -23.94 -37.07 7.92
CA VAL A 80 -24.36 -36.86 9.32
C VAL A 80 -23.36 -35.95 10.04
N ASN A 81 -22.05 -36.14 9.87
CA ASN A 81 -21.05 -35.23 10.45
C ASN A 81 -21.17 -33.79 9.92
N VAL A 82 -21.40 -33.61 8.62
CA VAL A 82 -21.60 -32.28 8.00
C VAL A 82 -22.92 -31.65 8.45
N PHE A 83 -23.98 -32.44 8.64
CA PHE A 83 -25.27 -31.95 9.11
C PHE A 83 -25.28 -31.61 10.60
N LEU A 84 -24.48 -32.30 11.41
CA LEU A 84 -24.32 -32.00 12.83
C LEU A 84 -23.42 -30.79 13.08
N LEU A 85 -22.56 -30.43 12.13
CA LEU A 85 -21.62 -29.30 12.24
C LEU A 85 -22.31 -27.95 12.55
N PRO A 86 -23.38 -27.52 11.85
CA PRO A 86 -24.10 -26.30 12.19
C PRO A 86 -24.78 -26.35 13.57
N ALA A 87 -25.31 -27.52 13.94
CA ALA A 87 -25.98 -27.69 15.23
C ALA A 87 -24.99 -27.67 16.40
N THR A 88 -23.78 -28.20 16.22
CA THR A 88 -22.73 -28.20 17.26
C THR A 88 -21.97 -26.88 17.31
N LEU A 89 -21.79 -26.20 16.18
CA LEU A 89 -21.13 -24.88 16.12
C LEU A 89 -22.06 -23.72 16.51
N SER A 90 -23.38 -23.89 16.50
CA SER A 90 -24.30 -22.84 16.97
C SER A 90 -24.04 -22.42 18.43
N LYS A 91 -23.53 -23.33 19.28
CA LYS A 91 -23.08 -23.01 20.64
C LYS A 91 -21.79 -22.18 20.71
N TYR A 92 -21.01 -22.16 19.63
CA TYR A 92 -19.76 -21.42 19.52
C TYR A 92 -19.88 -20.19 18.60
N GLN A 93 -21.08 -19.91 18.09
CA GLN A 93 -21.40 -18.73 17.28
C GLN A 93 -21.61 -17.45 18.10
N ALA A 94 -21.53 -17.51 19.43
CA ALA A 94 -21.66 -16.35 20.31
C ALA A 94 -20.38 -15.49 20.25
N TYR A 95 -20.19 -14.83 19.10
CA TYR A 95 -19.30 -13.70 18.99
C TYR A 95 -20.15 -12.44 18.74
N PRO A 96 -20.04 -11.40 19.58
CA PRO A 96 -19.18 -11.30 20.75
C PRO A 96 -19.74 -12.06 21.98
N PHE A 97 -18.84 -12.53 22.85
CA PHE A 97 -19.18 -13.09 24.18
C PHE A 97 -19.79 -12.01 25.08
N SER A 98 -20.70 -12.40 25.98
CA SER A 98 -21.22 -11.49 27.01
C SER A 98 -20.21 -11.23 28.13
N ASP A 99 -20.32 -10.10 28.82
CA ASP A 99 -19.39 -9.70 29.90
C ASP A 99 -19.25 -10.78 31.00
N SER A 100 -20.34 -11.46 31.35
CA SER A 100 -20.34 -12.56 32.31
C SER A 100 -19.62 -13.82 31.83
N GLU A 101 -19.61 -14.06 30.52
CA GLU A 101 -18.90 -15.19 29.92
C GLU A 101 -17.40 -14.90 29.81
N LEU A 102 -17.02 -13.64 29.53
CA LEU A 102 -15.62 -13.20 29.59
C LEU A 102 -15.03 -13.33 31.00
N GLU A 103 -15.79 -12.99 32.03
CA GLU A 103 -15.35 -13.10 33.42
C GLU A 103 -15.21 -14.57 33.88
N ALA A 104 -15.96 -15.49 33.27
CA ALA A 104 -15.90 -16.92 33.54
C ALA A 104 -14.74 -17.64 32.82
N LEU A 105 -14.02 -16.97 31.92
CA LEU A 105 -12.87 -17.57 31.22
C LEU A 105 -11.71 -17.83 32.21
N PRO A 106 -11.02 -18.98 32.09
CA PRO A 106 -9.92 -19.35 33.00
C PRO A 106 -8.74 -18.39 32.94
N TYR A 107 -8.63 -17.61 31.86
CA TYR A 107 -7.77 -16.45 31.74
C TYR A 107 -8.71 -15.25 31.61
N GLY A 108 -8.81 -14.42 32.64
CA GLY A 108 -9.66 -13.22 32.62
C GLY A 108 -9.34 -12.33 31.41
N ASP A 109 -10.30 -11.49 31.02
CA ASP A 109 -10.23 -10.67 29.80
C ASP A 109 -8.83 -10.04 29.61
N ALA A 110 -8.08 -10.52 28.61
CA ALA A 110 -6.75 -10.00 28.29
C ALA A 110 -6.80 -8.53 27.80
N ARG A 111 -8.01 -7.98 27.58
CA ARG A 111 -8.25 -6.58 27.26
C ARG A 111 -8.38 -5.70 28.51
N LEU A 112 -8.38 -6.26 29.72
CA LEU A 112 -8.34 -5.50 30.98
C LEU A 112 -7.11 -4.57 31.00
N GLY A 113 -7.37 -3.28 30.77
CA GLY A 113 -6.33 -2.25 30.72
C GLY A 113 -6.09 -1.68 29.32
N LEU A 114 -6.57 -2.31 28.25
CA LEU A 114 -6.50 -1.74 26.90
C LEU A 114 -7.33 -0.46 26.79
N ASP A 115 -8.50 -0.42 27.45
CA ASP A 115 -9.34 0.78 27.50
C ASP A 115 -8.71 1.91 28.34
N ARG A 116 -7.91 1.54 29.36
CA ARG A 116 -7.14 2.52 30.15
C ARG A 116 -5.93 3.02 29.36
N ALA A 117 -5.25 2.14 28.64
CA ALA A 117 -4.16 2.49 27.73
C ALA A 117 -4.68 3.38 26.58
N ALA A 118 -5.81 3.04 25.98
CA ALA A 118 -6.46 3.84 24.94
C ALA A 118 -6.87 5.24 25.43
N LYS A 119 -7.20 5.40 26.71
CA LYS A 119 -7.47 6.71 27.33
C LYS A 119 -6.21 7.51 27.70
N MET A 120 -5.07 6.83 27.87
CA MET A 120 -3.77 7.45 28.15
C MET A 120 -3.00 7.80 26.88
N ILE A 121 -3.29 7.11 25.78
CA ILE A 121 -2.75 7.41 24.46
C ILE A 121 -3.55 8.60 23.91
N PRO A 122 -2.90 9.72 23.56
CA PRO A 122 -3.61 10.80 22.88
C PRO A 122 -4.26 10.23 21.60
N PRO A 123 -5.48 10.67 21.25
CA PRO A 123 -6.14 10.18 20.05
C PRO A 123 -5.19 10.34 18.86
N PRO A 124 -5.07 9.31 17.99
CA PRO A 124 -4.19 9.40 16.84
C PRO A 124 -4.59 10.63 16.03
N GLN A 125 -3.63 11.50 15.73
CA GLN A 125 -3.89 12.64 14.86
C GLN A 125 -4.24 12.07 13.49
N VAL A 126 -5.51 12.17 13.13
CA VAL A 126 -5.98 11.73 11.82
C VAL A 126 -5.68 12.86 10.85
N TYR A 127 -5.08 12.53 9.71
CA TYR A 127 -4.78 13.49 8.67
C TYR A 127 -5.63 13.19 7.43
N HIS A 128 -5.98 14.24 6.70
CA HIS A 128 -6.44 14.16 5.32
C HIS A 128 -5.23 14.24 4.41
N HIS A 129 -5.11 13.31 3.47
CA HIS A 129 -3.97 13.16 2.58
C HIS A 129 -4.33 13.63 1.18
N ALA A 130 -3.39 14.31 0.52
CA ALA A 130 -3.51 14.73 -0.87
C ALA A 130 -2.21 14.44 -1.64
N TRP A 131 -2.37 13.76 -2.77
CA TRP A 131 -1.27 13.49 -3.71
C TRP A 131 -1.08 14.67 -4.64
N PRO A 132 0.15 14.90 -5.14
CA PRO A 132 0.38 15.99 -6.06
C PRO A 132 -0.32 15.67 -7.40
N ASP A 133 -1.03 16.65 -7.94
CA ASP A 133 -1.77 16.52 -9.20
C ASP A 133 -0.98 17.04 -10.41
N ARG A 134 0.02 17.89 -10.17
CA ARG A 134 0.99 18.36 -11.18
C ARG A 134 2.41 18.19 -10.66
N ILE A 135 3.30 17.69 -11.51
CA ILE A 135 4.74 17.57 -11.21
C ILE A 135 5.51 18.00 -12.46
N ALA A 136 6.48 18.89 -12.30
CA ALA A 136 7.39 19.31 -13.36
C ALA A 136 8.83 19.36 -12.86
N ARG A 137 9.77 18.96 -13.71
CA ARG A 137 11.21 19.08 -13.45
C ARG A 137 11.72 20.39 -14.02
N VAL A 138 12.61 21.06 -13.28
CA VAL A 138 13.37 22.21 -13.78
C VAL A 138 14.86 22.02 -13.50
N SER A 139 15.71 22.57 -14.38
CA SER A 139 17.16 22.47 -14.26
C SER A 139 17.83 23.82 -14.20
N ARG A 140 18.62 24.05 -13.15
CA ARG A 140 19.48 25.23 -13.01
C ARG A 140 20.58 25.26 -14.07
N LYS A 141 21.04 24.09 -14.52
CA LYS A 141 22.09 23.96 -15.54
C LYS A 141 21.53 24.22 -16.94
N LEU A 142 20.40 23.61 -17.26
CA LEU A 142 19.70 23.80 -18.54
C LEU A 142 18.55 24.78 -18.35
N LYS A 143 18.86 26.07 -18.25
CA LYS A 143 17.90 27.10 -17.80
C LYS A 143 16.62 27.20 -18.62
N SER A 144 16.70 26.91 -19.92
CA SER A 144 15.59 26.99 -20.87
C SER A 144 15.04 25.63 -21.28
N ALA A 145 15.54 24.54 -20.70
CA ALA A 145 14.99 23.21 -20.95
C ALA A 145 13.64 23.08 -20.23
N VAL A 146 12.72 22.42 -20.92
CA VAL A 146 11.35 22.18 -20.49
C VAL A 146 11.13 20.68 -20.57
N TRP A 147 10.73 20.08 -19.45
CA TRP A 147 10.40 18.65 -19.36
C TRP A 147 8.90 18.39 -19.48
N GLY A 148 8.10 19.42 -19.26
CA GLY A 148 6.65 19.37 -19.19
C GLY A 148 6.14 18.70 -17.93
N GLN A 149 4.82 18.58 -17.84
CA GLN A 149 4.17 17.86 -16.76
C GLN A 149 4.40 16.34 -16.88
N GLY A 150 4.67 15.69 -15.75
CA GLY A 150 4.74 14.24 -15.69
C GLY A 150 4.57 13.67 -14.29
N VAL A 151 5.10 12.48 -14.08
CA VAL A 151 5.15 11.77 -12.79
C VAL A 151 6.58 11.62 -12.25
N GLN A 152 7.58 12.08 -13.02
CA GLN A 152 8.98 11.93 -12.66
C GLN A 152 9.35 12.94 -11.58
N VAL A 153 9.81 12.41 -10.46
CA VAL A 153 10.47 13.20 -9.43
C VAL A 153 11.97 13.08 -9.63
N TYR A 154 12.65 14.22 -9.71
CA TYR A 154 14.09 14.29 -9.92
C TYR A 154 14.66 15.48 -9.18
N VAL A 155 15.25 15.22 -8.01
CA VAL A 155 15.80 16.25 -7.13
C VAL A 155 17.30 16.02 -7.00
N THR A 156 18.08 17.03 -7.38
CA THR A 156 19.54 17.04 -7.27
C THR A 156 20.01 18.44 -6.89
N VAL A 157 21.33 18.64 -6.82
CA VAL A 157 21.92 19.98 -6.63
C VAL A 157 21.63 20.92 -7.81
N GLU A 158 21.52 20.36 -9.02
CA GLU A 158 21.31 21.14 -10.25
C GLU A 158 19.84 21.18 -10.68
N ASP A 159 19.05 20.17 -10.31
CA ASP A 159 17.67 20.02 -10.75
C ASP A 159 16.73 20.02 -9.55
N SER A 160 15.63 20.77 -9.65
CA SER A 160 14.55 20.77 -8.68
C SER A 160 13.27 20.24 -9.29
N THR A 161 12.37 19.73 -8.45
CA THR A 161 11.05 19.26 -8.87
C THR A 161 9.99 20.18 -8.27
N ILE A 162 9.10 20.66 -9.13
CA ILE A 162 7.97 21.50 -8.75
C ILE A 162 6.73 20.62 -8.66
N MET A 163 6.00 20.72 -7.56
CA MET A 163 4.82 19.91 -7.28
C MET A 163 3.65 20.78 -6.88
N ARG A 164 2.46 20.47 -7.39
CA ARG A 164 1.21 21.07 -6.95
C ARG A 164 0.42 20.05 -6.15
N PHE A 165 -0.01 20.44 -4.97
CA PHE A 165 -0.83 19.62 -4.08
C PHE A 165 -2.19 20.29 -3.93
N PRO A 166 -3.30 19.60 -4.24
CA PRO A 166 -4.63 20.09 -3.88
C PRO A 166 -4.76 20.09 -2.36
N ILE A 167 -5.23 21.19 -1.78
CA ILE A 167 -5.38 21.29 -0.33
C ILE A 167 -6.67 20.56 0.06
N PRO A 168 -6.63 19.54 0.94
CA PRO A 168 -7.86 18.88 1.40
C PRO A 168 -8.81 19.91 2.01
N SER A 169 -10.09 19.91 1.63
CA SER A 169 -11.07 20.90 2.09
C SER A 169 -11.46 20.74 3.56
N ALA A 170 -11.39 19.51 4.08
CA ALA A 170 -11.72 19.16 5.46
C ALA A 170 -10.49 19.24 6.39
N GLY A 171 -10.70 19.64 7.65
CA GLY A 171 -9.69 19.65 8.71
C GLY A 171 -9.34 21.05 9.21
N VAL A 172 -8.48 21.12 10.22
CA VAL A 172 -7.97 22.38 10.76
C VAL A 172 -7.01 23.05 9.77
N ASN A 173 -6.75 24.35 9.95
CA ASN A 173 -5.81 25.10 9.11
C ASN A 173 -4.33 24.82 9.47
N ALA A 174 -3.95 23.54 9.47
CA ALA A 174 -2.60 23.07 9.72
C ALA A 174 -2.25 21.99 8.69
N CYS A 175 -1.28 22.31 7.83
CA CYS A 175 -0.77 21.47 6.76
C CYS A 175 0.68 21.07 7.06
N ALA A 176 1.10 19.92 6.53
CA ALA A 176 2.50 19.53 6.49
C ALA A 176 2.77 18.73 5.21
N LEU A 177 4.01 18.72 4.74
CA LEU A 177 4.42 17.82 3.67
C LEU A 177 5.05 16.58 4.28
N SER A 178 4.63 15.43 3.80
CA SER A 178 5.05 14.12 4.27
C SER A 178 5.72 13.36 3.13
N TRP A 179 6.79 12.66 3.45
CA TRP A 179 7.46 11.67 2.61
C TRP A 179 7.13 10.29 3.15
N GLN A 180 6.60 9.46 2.26
CA GLN A 180 6.36 8.04 2.50
C GLN A 180 7.37 7.21 1.69
N PRO A 181 8.32 6.51 2.34
CA PRO A 181 9.27 5.64 1.67
C PRO A 181 8.57 4.39 1.10
N PRO A 182 9.12 3.78 0.03
CA PRO A 182 8.59 2.53 -0.49
C PRO A 182 8.75 1.42 0.56
N PRO A 183 7.74 0.54 0.74
CA PRO A 183 7.89 -0.57 1.68
C PRO A 183 9.08 -1.44 1.32
N GLU A 184 9.90 -1.81 2.31
CA GLU A 184 11.19 -2.51 2.13
C GLU A 184 11.11 -3.74 1.21
N PHE A 185 10.03 -4.51 1.34
CA PHE A 185 9.83 -5.78 0.60
C PHE A 185 8.94 -5.63 -0.64
N SER A 186 8.65 -4.40 -1.07
CA SER A 186 7.83 -4.16 -2.26
C SER A 186 8.67 -4.12 -3.54
N ALA A 187 8.05 -4.45 -4.68
CA ALA A 187 8.66 -4.24 -5.99
C ALA A 187 9.04 -2.77 -6.23
N ARG A 188 8.33 -1.84 -5.57
CA ARG A 188 8.51 -0.39 -5.63
C ARG A 188 9.80 0.11 -4.98
N ALA A 189 10.44 -0.69 -4.12
CA ALA A 189 11.72 -0.31 -3.52
C ALA A 189 12.81 -0.04 -4.58
N LYS A 190 12.73 -0.70 -5.75
CA LYS A 190 13.64 -0.48 -6.89
C LYS A 190 13.34 0.78 -7.70
N ASP A 191 12.15 1.34 -7.55
CA ASP A 191 11.73 2.56 -8.27
C ASP A 191 12.37 3.81 -7.66
N LEU A 192 12.80 3.74 -6.39
CA LEU A 192 13.54 4.79 -5.71
C LEU A 192 15.04 4.65 -5.95
N THR A 193 15.62 5.64 -6.60
CA THR A 193 17.07 5.79 -6.70
C THR A 193 17.51 6.97 -5.85
N THR A 194 18.42 6.73 -4.92
CA THR A 194 19.04 7.77 -4.09
C THR A 194 20.56 7.69 -4.17
N LYS A 195 21.23 8.84 -4.12
CA LYS A 195 22.69 8.94 -3.96
C LYS A 195 23.06 10.14 -3.10
N GLY A 196 24.20 10.03 -2.42
CA GLY A 196 24.71 11.08 -1.54
C GLY A 196 23.84 11.30 -0.30
N ASP A 197 23.81 12.54 0.17
CA ASP A 197 23.07 12.93 1.37
C ASP A 197 21.66 13.42 1.01
N ILE A 198 20.65 12.68 1.46
CA ILE A 198 19.21 12.94 1.23
C ILE A 198 18.46 13.29 2.52
N THR A 199 19.20 13.65 3.58
CA THR A 199 18.63 13.96 4.90
C THR A 199 18.04 15.37 4.98
N GLU A 200 18.38 16.25 4.03
CA GLU A 200 17.99 17.65 4.02
C GLU A 200 17.44 18.09 2.65
N ILE A 201 16.26 17.58 2.29
CA ILE A 201 15.51 18.08 1.14
C ILE A 201 14.70 19.29 1.56
N GLU A 202 15.07 20.47 1.06
CA GLU A 202 14.36 21.71 1.31
C GLU A 202 13.04 21.74 0.54
N VAL A 203 12.00 22.24 1.20
CA VAL A 203 10.68 22.41 0.59
C VAL A 203 10.26 23.88 0.62
N TRP A 204 10.29 24.51 -0.55
CA TRP A 204 9.99 25.93 -0.71
C TRP A 204 8.60 26.13 -1.27
N GLN A 205 7.79 27.00 -0.66
CA GLN A 205 6.57 27.47 -1.28
C GLN A 205 6.90 28.35 -2.49
N LEU A 206 6.21 28.15 -3.60
CA LEU A 206 6.31 29.04 -4.76
C LEU A 206 5.16 30.06 -4.74
N ILE A 207 5.48 31.30 -5.10
CA ILE A 207 4.52 32.40 -5.18
C ILE A 207 4.48 32.90 -6.62
N ALA A 208 3.28 33.17 -7.12
CA ALA A 208 3.11 33.75 -8.43
C ALA A 208 3.82 35.12 -8.45
N PRO A 209 4.53 35.49 -9.53
CA PRO A 209 5.08 36.82 -9.64
C PRO A 209 3.95 37.84 -9.53
N SER A 210 3.93 38.64 -8.45
CA SER A 210 2.90 39.64 -8.22
C SER A 210 2.84 40.57 -9.43
N ALA A 211 1.73 40.51 -10.18
CA ALA A 211 1.51 41.34 -11.35
C ALA A 211 1.60 42.82 -10.96
N THR A 212 2.75 43.44 -11.17
CA THR A 212 2.93 44.89 -11.03
C THR A 212 2.23 45.63 -12.18
N SER A 213 1.55 44.91 -13.07
CA SER A 213 0.75 45.45 -14.17
C SER A 213 -0.72 45.08 -13.92
N ALA A 214 -1.51 46.08 -13.55
CA ALA A 214 -2.93 45.99 -13.32
C ALA A 214 -3.66 45.46 -14.56
N THR A 215 -3.97 44.17 -14.63
CA THR A 215 -5.14 43.64 -15.36
C THR A 215 -5.39 42.13 -15.25
N VAL A 216 -4.47 41.31 -14.73
CA VAL A 216 -4.73 39.87 -14.53
C VAL A 216 -4.10 39.41 -13.21
N TYR A 217 -4.92 38.95 -12.26
CA TYR A 217 -4.45 38.28 -11.06
C TYR A 217 -3.98 36.87 -11.45
N SER A 218 -2.70 36.69 -11.77
CA SER A 218 -2.15 35.35 -12.00
C SER A 218 -2.05 34.61 -10.68
N THR A 219 -2.93 33.62 -10.45
CA THR A 219 -2.84 32.72 -9.30
C THR A 219 -1.85 31.60 -9.60
N MET A 220 -1.29 30.97 -8.57
CA MET A 220 -0.42 29.79 -8.76
C MET A 220 -1.16 28.60 -9.40
N ASP A 221 -2.50 28.58 -9.33
CA ASP A 221 -3.34 27.55 -9.93
C ASP A 221 -3.30 27.57 -11.48
N GLU A 222 -3.00 28.74 -12.07
CA GLU A 222 -2.90 28.94 -13.53
C GLU A 222 -1.50 28.66 -14.10
N LEU A 223 -0.54 28.22 -13.27
CA LEU A 223 0.81 27.94 -13.73
C LEU A 223 0.81 26.84 -14.81
N ASP A 224 1.37 27.15 -15.97
CA ASP A 224 1.55 26.18 -17.05
C ASP A 224 2.79 25.31 -16.82
N TYR A 225 2.56 24.06 -16.39
CA TYR A 225 3.62 23.09 -16.12
C TYR A 225 4.28 22.56 -17.41
N ASP A 226 3.65 22.72 -18.57
CA ASP A 226 4.17 22.25 -19.85
C ASP A 226 5.19 23.21 -20.49
N THR A 227 5.28 24.44 -19.98
CA THR A 227 6.25 25.46 -20.43
C THR A 227 7.25 25.86 -19.33
N LEU A 228 7.18 25.21 -18.17
CA LEU A 228 7.99 25.55 -17.01
C LEU A 228 9.47 25.26 -17.27
N SER A 229 10.30 26.27 -17.05
CA SER A 229 11.77 26.19 -17.12
C SER A 229 12.37 26.89 -15.92
N TYR A 230 13.66 26.70 -15.66
CA TYR A 230 14.33 27.42 -14.58
C TYR A 230 14.36 28.94 -14.81
N SER A 231 14.36 29.39 -16.08
CA SER A 231 14.30 30.81 -16.43
C SER A 231 12.94 31.47 -16.23
N THR A 232 11.86 30.68 -16.24
CA THR A 232 10.46 31.11 -16.07
C THR A 232 9.87 30.66 -14.74
N LEU A 233 10.70 30.12 -13.84
CA LEU A 233 10.26 29.59 -12.56
C LEU A 233 9.67 30.72 -11.69
N PRO A 234 8.50 30.51 -11.05
CA PRO A 234 7.96 31.43 -10.05
C PRO A 234 8.94 31.70 -8.91
N VAL A 235 8.72 32.81 -8.19
CA VAL A 235 9.63 33.24 -7.13
C VAL A 235 9.44 32.34 -5.92
N ARG A 236 10.55 31.97 -5.26
CA ARG A 236 10.53 31.27 -3.98
C ARG A 236 9.97 32.19 -2.90
N GLY A 237 8.96 31.71 -2.20
CA GLY A 237 8.40 32.31 -1.01
C GLY A 237 9.06 31.77 0.26
N GLU A 238 8.23 31.26 1.16
CA GLU A 238 8.65 30.72 2.46
C GLU A 238 9.25 29.31 2.35
N LEU A 239 10.26 29.02 3.17
CA LEU A 239 10.76 27.67 3.40
C LEU A 239 9.80 26.97 4.38
N LEU A 240 8.99 26.04 3.87
CA LEU A 240 8.01 25.32 4.67
C LEU A 240 8.66 24.29 5.61
N GLY A 241 9.82 23.77 5.23
CA GLY A 241 10.58 22.85 6.06
C GLY A 241 11.63 22.08 5.29
N VAL A 242 12.17 21.07 5.96
CA VAL A 242 13.19 20.16 5.46
C VAL A 242 12.71 18.73 5.70
N LEU A 243 12.87 17.87 4.70
CA LEU A 243 12.54 16.45 4.76
C LEU A 243 13.79 15.59 4.77
N ASP A 244 13.81 14.60 5.66
CA ASP A 244 14.79 13.53 5.71
C ASP A 244 14.23 12.27 5.04
N LEU A 245 14.69 11.97 3.82
CA LEU A 245 14.20 10.81 3.07
C LEU A 245 14.76 9.47 3.57
N THR A 246 15.68 9.49 4.55
CA THR A 246 16.18 8.29 5.23
C THR A 246 15.35 7.91 6.45
N ALA A 247 14.43 8.77 6.90
CA ALA A 247 13.62 8.52 8.07
C ALA A 247 12.55 7.44 7.80
N GLU A 248 12.45 6.47 8.71
CA GLU A 248 11.43 5.42 8.73
C GLU A 248 10.58 5.56 10.01
N PRO A 249 9.24 5.45 9.94
CA PRO A 249 8.46 5.05 8.77
C PRO A 249 8.15 6.18 7.78
N ASN A 250 8.04 7.44 8.23
CA ASN A 250 7.75 8.60 7.38
C ASN A 250 8.59 9.80 7.84
N SER A 251 8.79 10.76 6.95
CA SER A 251 9.41 12.05 7.26
C SER A 251 8.40 13.16 7.01
N THR A 252 8.18 14.06 7.96
CA THR A 252 7.19 15.13 7.82
C THR A 252 7.82 16.47 8.15
N THR A 253 7.48 17.50 7.39
CA THR A 253 7.85 18.88 7.74
C THR A 253 7.17 19.30 9.04
N LEU A 254 7.61 20.43 9.61
CA LEU A 254 6.82 21.09 10.65
C LEU A 254 5.45 21.48 10.09
N GLU A 255 4.45 21.50 10.98
CA GLU A 255 3.12 22.00 10.62
C GLU A 255 3.21 23.50 10.28
N PHE A 256 2.64 23.87 9.14
CA PHE A 256 2.50 25.24 8.68
C PHE A 256 1.03 25.54 8.39
N VAL A 257 0.70 26.82 8.26
CA VAL A 257 -0.68 27.26 7.97
C VAL A 257 -0.99 26.95 6.51
N CYS A 258 -2.09 26.24 6.24
CA CYS A 258 -2.51 25.99 4.86
C CYS A 258 -2.87 27.34 4.18
N PRO A 259 -2.55 27.54 2.89
CA PRO A 259 -2.98 28.72 2.15
C PRO A 259 -4.53 28.85 2.16
N SER A 260 -5.07 29.81 2.91
CA SER A 260 -6.54 29.94 3.09
C SER A 260 -7.29 30.40 1.84
N GLU A 261 -6.62 31.12 0.95
CA GLU A 261 -7.22 31.74 -0.25
C GLU A 261 -6.95 30.94 -1.54
N ALA A 262 -6.19 29.85 -1.45
CA ALA A 262 -5.82 29.03 -2.60
C ALA A 262 -6.42 27.62 -2.50
N GLU A 263 -6.77 27.05 -3.64
CA GLU A 263 -7.23 25.65 -3.71
C GLU A 263 -6.07 24.66 -3.71
N SER A 264 -4.86 25.12 -4.04
CA SER A 264 -3.66 24.31 -4.11
C SER A 264 -2.43 24.96 -3.48
N LEU A 265 -1.49 24.12 -3.07
CA LEU A 265 -0.16 24.50 -2.63
C LEU A 265 0.85 24.06 -3.69
N THR A 266 1.59 25.01 -4.25
CA THR A 266 2.71 24.69 -5.16
C THR A 266 4.04 24.85 -4.44
N VAL A 267 4.88 23.83 -4.51
CA VAL A 267 6.19 23.80 -3.86
C VAL A 267 7.32 23.41 -4.81
N GLU A 268 8.52 23.87 -4.49
CA GLU A 268 9.78 23.42 -5.09
C GLU A 268 10.54 22.54 -4.09
N MET A 269 10.81 21.31 -4.52
CA MET A 269 11.67 20.36 -3.81
C MET A 269 13.11 20.53 -4.29
N ARG A 270 14.05 20.76 -3.35
CA ARG A 270 15.44 21.06 -3.71
C ARG A 270 16.44 20.44 -2.73
N CYS A 271 17.57 20.00 -3.27
CA CYS A 271 18.75 19.66 -2.47
C CYS A 271 19.68 20.87 -2.29
N GLN A 272 20.25 21.02 -1.09
CA GLN A 272 21.34 21.97 -0.85
C GLN A 272 22.74 21.30 -0.84
N ARG A 273 22.80 20.03 -0.39
CA ARG A 273 24.06 19.30 -0.14
C ARG A 273 24.68 18.69 -1.39
N VAL A 274 26.01 18.59 -1.39
CA VAL A 274 26.77 17.97 -2.49
C VAL A 274 26.40 16.50 -2.68
N ALA A 275 26.33 16.07 -3.93
CA ALA A 275 25.97 14.71 -4.35
C ALA A 275 24.56 14.21 -3.99
N CYS A 276 23.67 15.08 -3.46
CA CYS A 276 22.26 14.75 -3.26
C CYS A 276 21.58 14.41 -4.58
N HIS A 277 20.99 13.22 -4.65
CA HIS A 277 20.26 12.71 -5.79
C HIS A 277 19.09 11.87 -5.29
N VAL A 278 17.89 12.22 -5.74
CA VAL A 278 16.66 11.47 -5.49
C VAL A 278 15.92 11.41 -6.82
N SER A 279 15.57 10.20 -7.26
CA SER A 279 14.70 10.04 -8.43
C SER A 279 13.79 8.84 -8.29
N PHE A 280 12.51 9.05 -8.61
CA PHE A 280 11.48 8.02 -8.64
C PHE A 280 10.29 8.50 -9.48
N MET A 281 9.27 7.64 -9.63
CA MET A 281 8.00 8.02 -10.25
C MET A 281 6.90 8.09 -9.19
N GLN A 282 6.32 9.27 -9.03
CA GLN A 282 5.18 9.51 -8.15
C GLN A 282 3.91 9.02 -8.85
N ILE A 283 3.47 7.81 -8.50
CA ILE A 283 2.29 7.16 -9.08
C ILE A 283 1.37 6.76 -7.94
N ASP A 284 0.11 7.14 -8.04
CA ASP A 284 -0.93 6.70 -7.10
C ASP A 284 -1.31 5.24 -7.40
N MET A 285 -0.46 4.32 -6.95
CA MET A 285 -0.65 2.88 -7.06
C MET A 285 -0.18 2.19 -5.77
N ALA A 286 -0.80 1.07 -5.42
CA ALA A 286 -0.43 0.29 -4.24
C ALA A 286 0.83 -0.57 -4.47
N PRO A 287 1.77 -0.65 -3.52
CA PRO A 287 1.87 0.20 -2.34
C PRO A 287 2.29 1.63 -2.69
N ARG A 288 1.62 2.58 -2.05
CA ARG A 288 1.85 4.01 -2.22
C ARG A 288 3.18 4.41 -1.60
N PHE A 289 3.96 5.21 -2.32
CA PHE A 289 5.16 5.85 -1.82
C PHE A 289 5.43 7.13 -2.62
N GLY A 290 5.97 8.15 -1.96
CA GLY A 290 6.13 9.47 -2.55
C GLY A 290 5.91 10.60 -1.58
N PHE A 291 5.75 11.80 -2.11
CA PHE A 291 5.39 12.99 -1.34
C PHE A 291 3.88 13.20 -1.28
N GLU A 292 3.37 13.61 -0.13
CA GLU A 292 1.97 13.94 0.05
C GLU A 292 1.82 15.19 0.91
N LEU A 293 0.74 15.92 0.68
CA LEU A 293 0.29 16.97 1.57
C LEU A 293 -0.67 16.37 2.59
N VAL A 294 -0.39 16.58 3.87
CA VAL A 294 -1.27 16.18 4.97
C VAL A 294 -1.89 17.39 5.62
N ARG A 295 -3.21 17.34 5.88
CA ARG A 295 -3.95 18.35 6.63
C ARG A 295 -4.55 17.71 7.87
N ARG A 296 -4.32 18.28 9.05
CA ARG A 296 -4.80 17.70 10.31
C ARG A 296 -6.33 17.74 10.37
N ARG A 297 -6.97 16.65 10.77
CA ARG A 297 -8.42 16.58 11.01
C ARG A 297 -8.79 17.35 12.29
N GLU A 298 -10.04 17.82 12.35
CA GLU A 298 -10.64 18.40 13.56
C GLU A 298 -10.78 17.39 14.71
#